data_AF-A0A7U9NJP1-F1
#
_entry.id   AF-A0A7U9NJP1-F1
#
_cell.length_a   1.000
_cell.length_b   1.000
_cell.length_c   1.000
_cell.angle_alpha   90.00
_cell.angle_beta   90.00
_cell.angle_gamma   90.00
#
_symmetry.space_group_name_H-M   'P 1'
#
loop_
_entity.id
_entity.type
_entity.pdbx_description
1 polymer ?
#
loop_
_entity_poly.entity_id
_entity_poly.type
_entity_poly.pdbx_seq_one_letter_code
_entity_poly.pdbx_strand_id
1 'polypeptide(L)'
;MSKTERIFPLNTFGGRIQNRRKNILKISRPEFYDLIYPGVNISDDSKSKTVKNWESGETDPGTENLKKICTSLKCSADYLLGLDECTNKTSQFIQDYTGLTEKAITELNKLTTYHIGKVRLAIIDYLLSNAYFTVALTDRINDFYTKYHFYETGKVTYLKEKKEIEALTGNDLVKILELEESGTYISTIDAKMLAERQDNRDATRFKAQKLFDDILERLAKYFYKKNSGKTS
;
A
#
# COMPACT_ATOMS: atom_id res chain seq x y z
N MET A 1 9.47 -27.92 -19.73
CA MET A 1 9.78 -26.66 -19.03
C MET A 1 8.95 -25.54 -19.66
N SER A 2 7.98 -24.98 -18.93
CA SER A 2 7.16 -23.87 -19.43
C SER A 2 8.09 -22.67 -19.68
N LYS A 3 8.23 -22.23 -20.94
CA LYS A 3 8.95 -20.99 -21.25
C LYS A 3 8.25 -19.83 -20.53
N THR A 4 8.94 -19.20 -19.59
CA THR A 4 8.42 -18.06 -18.86
C THR A 4 8.03 -16.96 -19.85
N GLU A 5 6.76 -16.58 -19.89
CA GLU A 5 6.30 -15.49 -20.77
C GLU A 5 7.08 -14.20 -20.46
N ARG A 6 7.57 -13.52 -21.51
CA ARG A 6 8.15 -12.17 -21.41
C ARG A 6 7.17 -11.24 -20.69
N ILE A 7 7.65 -10.48 -19.72
CA ILE A 7 6.87 -9.46 -19.01
C ILE A 7 7.03 -8.12 -19.73
N PHE A 8 5.92 -7.45 -20.02
CA PHE A 8 5.89 -6.13 -20.64
C PHE A 8 5.73 -5.02 -19.59
N PRO A 9 6.32 -3.82 -19.78
CA PRO A 9 6.28 -2.74 -18.80
C PRO A 9 4.85 -2.26 -18.51
N LEU A 10 4.49 -2.10 -17.23
CA LEU A 10 3.12 -1.75 -16.81
C LEU A 10 2.67 -0.36 -17.28
N ASN A 11 3.59 0.54 -17.61
CA ASN A 11 3.28 1.86 -18.18
C ASN A 11 2.89 1.81 -19.67
N THR A 12 2.87 0.62 -20.30
CA THR A 12 2.46 0.43 -21.69
C THR A 12 1.06 -0.18 -21.78
N PHE A 13 0.35 0.10 -22.88
CA PHE A 13 -0.95 -0.50 -23.19
C PHE A 13 -0.93 -2.04 -23.09
N GLY A 14 0.01 -2.65 -23.80
CA GLY A 14 0.18 -4.11 -23.80
C GLY A 14 0.58 -4.69 -22.44
N GLY A 15 1.40 -3.97 -21.66
CA GLY A 15 1.75 -4.36 -20.29
C GLY A 15 0.56 -4.33 -19.32
N ARG A 16 -0.34 -3.34 -19.45
CA ARG A 16 -1.58 -3.28 -18.64
C ARG A 16 -2.54 -4.43 -18.99
N ILE A 17 -2.69 -4.75 -20.29
CA ILE A 17 -3.42 -5.96 -20.73
C ILE A 17 -2.82 -7.21 -20.09
N GLN A 18 -1.51 -7.40 -20.24
CA GLN A 18 -0.83 -8.58 -19.72
C GLN A 18 -1.01 -8.71 -18.20
N ASN A 19 -0.85 -7.61 -17.46
CA ASN A 19 -0.99 -7.61 -16.01
C ASN A 19 -2.41 -8.02 -15.58
N ARG A 20 -3.45 -7.44 -16.19
CA ARG A 20 -4.85 -7.80 -15.90
C ARG A 20 -5.14 -9.25 -16.24
N ARG A 21 -4.72 -9.72 -17.42
CA ARG A 21 -4.92 -11.10 -17.85
C ARG A 21 -4.19 -12.10 -16.94
N LYS A 22 -2.87 -11.94 -16.78
CA LYS A 22 -2.00 -12.94 -16.16
C LYS A 22 -2.00 -12.87 -14.63
N ASN A 23 -1.98 -11.68 -14.05
CA ASN A 23 -1.80 -11.52 -12.60
C ASN A 23 -3.14 -11.35 -11.87
N ILE A 24 -4.11 -10.67 -12.48
CA ILE A 24 -5.42 -10.43 -11.86
C ILE A 24 -6.41 -11.56 -12.18
N LEU A 25 -6.64 -11.85 -13.47
CA LEU A 25 -7.57 -12.92 -13.89
C LEU A 25 -6.94 -14.31 -13.84
N LYS A 26 -5.60 -14.41 -13.92
CA LYS A 26 -4.83 -15.66 -13.91
C LYS A 26 -5.20 -16.62 -15.04
N ILE A 27 -5.42 -16.07 -16.23
CA ILE A 27 -5.75 -16.83 -17.44
C ILE A 27 -4.63 -16.75 -18.48
N SER A 28 -4.54 -17.77 -19.33
CA SER A 28 -3.63 -17.87 -20.46
C SER A 28 -4.04 -16.94 -21.61
N ARG A 29 -3.15 -16.77 -22.61
CA ARG A 29 -3.47 -16.00 -23.82
C ARG A 29 -4.61 -16.62 -24.64
N PRO A 30 -4.67 -17.95 -24.87
CA PRO A 30 -5.81 -18.58 -25.54
C PRO A 30 -7.13 -18.34 -24.81
N GLU A 31 -7.17 -18.56 -23.48
CA GLU A 31 -8.38 -18.32 -22.68
C GLU A 31 -8.84 -16.86 -22.77
N PHE A 32 -7.89 -15.90 -22.75
CA PHE A 32 -8.24 -14.49 -22.92
C PHE A 32 -8.78 -14.19 -24.31
N TYR A 33 -8.22 -14.78 -25.37
CA TYR A 33 -8.74 -14.64 -26.73
C TYR A 33 -10.18 -15.15 -26.81
N ASP A 34 -10.48 -16.28 -26.17
CA ASP A 34 -11.81 -16.90 -26.18
C ASP A 34 -12.86 -16.03 -25.45
N LEU A 35 -12.45 -15.20 -24.49
CA LEU A 35 -13.33 -14.18 -23.89
C LEU A 35 -13.69 -13.04 -24.86
N ILE A 36 -12.85 -12.77 -25.87
CA ILE A 36 -13.07 -11.70 -26.86
C ILE A 36 -13.84 -12.23 -28.09
N TYR A 37 -13.56 -13.48 -28.48
CA TYR A 37 -14.13 -14.12 -29.67
C TYR A 37 -14.76 -15.48 -29.30
N PRO A 38 -15.86 -15.48 -28.55
CA PRO A 38 -16.51 -16.72 -28.14
C PRO A 38 -16.96 -17.52 -29.37
N GLY A 39 -16.66 -18.83 -29.36
CA GLY A 39 -17.08 -19.77 -30.41
C GLY A 39 -16.21 -19.78 -31.67
N VAL A 40 -15.13 -19.02 -31.73
CA VAL A 40 -14.18 -19.07 -32.86
C VAL A 40 -13.19 -20.23 -32.68
N ASN A 41 -13.24 -21.19 -33.60
CA ASN A 41 -12.38 -22.38 -33.55
C ASN A 41 -11.10 -22.18 -34.38
N ILE A 42 -10.04 -21.71 -33.72
CA ILE A 42 -8.67 -21.62 -34.26
C ILE A 42 -7.68 -22.21 -33.25
N SER A 43 -6.45 -22.53 -33.70
CA SER A 43 -5.45 -23.13 -32.82
C SER A 43 -5.01 -22.20 -31.68
N ASP A 44 -4.67 -22.76 -30.53
CA ASP A 44 -4.18 -22.01 -29.37
C ASP A 44 -2.90 -21.22 -29.66
N ASP A 45 -2.06 -21.70 -30.58
CA ASP A 45 -0.90 -20.95 -31.07
C ASP A 45 -1.32 -19.65 -31.78
N SER A 46 -2.38 -19.71 -32.60
CA SER A 46 -2.92 -18.54 -33.30
C SER A 46 -3.57 -17.55 -32.34
N LYS A 47 -4.35 -18.05 -31.37
CA LYS A 47 -4.92 -17.23 -30.29
C LYS A 47 -3.83 -16.54 -29.48
N SER A 48 -2.81 -17.32 -29.08
CA SER A 48 -1.67 -16.84 -28.31
C SER A 48 -0.88 -15.77 -29.05
N LYS A 49 -0.66 -15.95 -30.36
CA LYS A 49 0.04 -14.97 -31.20
C LYS A 49 -0.71 -13.64 -31.24
N THR A 50 -2.03 -13.68 -31.44
CA THR A 50 -2.86 -12.46 -31.48
C THR A 50 -2.77 -11.66 -30.19
N VAL A 51 -2.99 -12.32 -29.04
CA VAL A 51 -2.90 -11.65 -27.73
C VAL A 51 -1.48 -11.20 -27.43
N LYS A 52 -0.46 -11.99 -27.79
CA LYS A 52 0.94 -11.59 -27.62
C LYS A 52 1.25 -10.31 -28.40
N ASN A 53 0.74 -10.16 -29.62
CA ASN A 53 0.98 -8.97 -30.44
C ASN A 53 0.37 -7.71 -29.79
N TRP A 54 -0.81 -7.81 -29.18
CA TRP A 54 -1.38 -6.72 -28.40
C TRP A 54 -0.56 -6.41 -27.16
N GLU A 55 -0.11 -7.45 -26.44
CA GLU A 55 0.69 -7.29 -25.23
C GLU A 55 2.09 -6.72 -25.50
N SER A 56 2.68 -7.02 -26.67
CA SER A 56 3.97 -6.49 -27.08
C SER A 56 3.91 -5.12 -27.74
N GLY A 57 2.71 -4.66 -28.14
CA GLY A 57 2.55 -3.46 -28.95
C GLY A 57 2.95 -3.66 -30.42
N GLU A 58 3.11 -4.90 -30.88
CA GLU A 58 3.33 -5.21 -32.31
C GLU A 58 2.08 -4.91 -33.16
N THR A 59 0.90 -4.93 -32.54
CA THR A 59 -0.36 -4.60 -33.22
C THR A 59 -1.32 -3.98 -32.23
N ASP A 60 -1.98 -2.88 -32.61
CA ASP A 60 -3.03 -2.30 -31.79
C ASP A 60 -4.38 -2.98 -32.07
N PRO A 61 -5.19 -3.26 -31.04
CA PRO A 61 -6.55 -3.71 -31.24
C PRO A 61 -7.39 -2.55 -31.82
N GLY A 62 -8.16 -2.82 -32.87
CA GLY A 62 -9.17 -1.86 -33.35
C GLY A 62 -10.23 -1.56 -32.28
N THR A 63 -11.00 -0.48 -32.47
CA THR A 63 -11.93 0.06 -31.47
C THR A 63 -12.94 -0.97 -30.94
N GLU A 64 -13.52 -1.81 -31.80
CA GLU A 64 -14.43 -2.88 -31.36
C GLU A 64 -13.74 -3.91 -30.47
N ASN A 65 -12.49 -4.25 -30.77
CA ASN A 65 -11.71 -5.17 -29.95
C ASN A 65 -11.28 -4.50 -28.64
N LEU A 66 -10.93 -3.21 -28.65
CA LEU A 66 -10.64 -2.45 -27.43
C LEU A 66 -11.83 -2.49 -26.46
N LYS A 67 -13.06 -2.30 -26.97
CA LYS A 67 -14.28 -2.39 -26.15
C LYS A 67 -14.45 -3.78 -25.51
N LYS A 68 -14.23 -4.85 -26.29
CA LYS A 68 -14.28 -6.23 -25.77
C LYS A 68 -13.18 -6.50 -24.76
N ILE A 69 -11.95 -6.03 -25.01
CA ILE A 69 -10.80 -6.14 -24.11
C ILE A 69 -11.12 -5.48 -22.76
N CYS A 70 -11.61 -4.23 -22.79
CA CYS A 70 -12.01 -3.49 -21.58
C CYS A 70 -13.09 -4.25 -20.78
N THR A 71 -14.08 -4.81 -21.48
CA THR A 71 -15.17 -5.59 -20.86
C THR A 71 -14.64 -6.84 -20.19
N SER A 72 -13.83 -7.65 -20.90
CA SER A 72 -13.28 -8.90 -20.38
C SER A 72 -12.28 -8.67 -19.24
N LEU A 73 -11.48 -7.61 -19.32
CA LEU A 73 -10.52 -7.24 -18.27
C LEU A 73 -11.14 -6.44 -17.13
N LYS A 74 -12.43 -6.08 -17.21
CA LYS A 74 -13.17 -5.26 -16.23
C LYS A 74 -12.41 -3.96 -15.90
N CYS A 75 -12.05 -3.20 -16.92
CA CYS A 75 -11.37 -1.91 -16.77
C CYS A 75 -11.82 -0.90 -17.85
N SER A 76 -11.52 0.38 -17.64
CA SER A 76 -11.73 1.45 -18.62
C SER A 76 -10.68 1.40 -19.75
N ALA A 77 -11.01 2.03 -20.88
CA ALA A 77 -10.04 2.25 -21.95
C ALA A 77 -8.91 3.18 -21.47
N ASP A 78 -9.24 4.23 -20.73
CA ASP A 78 -8.31 5.19 -20.15
C ASP A 78 -7.26 4.52 -19.25
N TYR A 79 -7.64 3.50 -18.48
CA TYR A 79 -6.68 2.67 -17.74
C TYR A 79 -5.71 1.99 -18.68
N LEU A 80 -6.21 1.28 -19.70
CA LEU A 80 -5.34 0.55 -20.64
C LEU A 80 -4.43 1.48 -21.42
N LEU A 81 -4.95 2.64 -21.85
CA LEU A 81 -4.19 3.66 -22.58
C LEU A 81 -3.20 4.43 -21.69
N GLY A 82 -3.22 4.21 -20.37
CA GLY A 82 -2.32 4.88 -19.43
C GLY A 82 -2.69 6.34 -19.14
N LEU A 83 -3.95 6.72 -19.39
CA LEU A 83 -4.51 8.02 -19.00
C LEU A 83 -4.95 8.03 -17.53
N ASP A 84 -5.39 6.86 -17.04
CA ASP A 84 -5.76 6.65 -15.64
C ASP A 84 -4.87 5.58 -14.99
N GLU A 85 -4.61 5.73 -13.71
CA GLU A 85 -3.95 4.69 -12.91
C GLU A 85 -4.94 3.67 -12.35
N CYS A 86 -6.16 4.11 -12.02
CA CYS A 86 -7.23 3.25 -11.57
C CYS A 86 -7.90 2.52 -12.74
N THR A 87 -8.39 1.32 -12.50
CA THR A 87 -9.04 0.49 -13.52
C THR A 87 -10.40 1.02 -13.95
N ASN A 88 -11.00 1.97 -13.23
CA ASN A 88 -12.25 2.62 -13.62
C ASN A 88 -12.27 4.09 -13.21
N LYS A 89 -13.10 4.90 -13.90
CA LYS A 89 -13.18 6.34 -13.70
C LYS A 89 -13.65 6.76 -12.31
N THR A 90 -14.60 6.05 -11.72
CA THR A 90 -15.08 6.36 -10.36
C THR A 90 -13.95 6.25 -9.34
N SER A 91 -13.19 5.14 -9.39
CA SER A 91 -12.00 4.97 -8.56
C SER A 91 -10.95 6.05 -8.83
N GLN A 92 -10.74 6.41 -10.11
CA GLN A 92 -9.80 7.47 -10.49
C GLN A 92 -10.18 8.81 -9.85
N PHE A 93 -11.44 9.24 -9.98
CA PHE A 93 -11.91 10.48 -9.36
C PHE A 93 -11.73 10.49 -7.84
N ILE A 94 -12.03 9.38 -7.16
CA ILE A 94 -11.84 9.28 -5.70
C ILE A 94 -10.35 9.33 -5.35
N GLN A 95 -9.49 8.66 -6.12
CA GLN A 95 -8.03 8.70 -5.92
C GLN A 95 -7.50 10.12 -6.11
N ASP A 96 -7.91 10.83 -7.16
CA ASP A 96 -7.48 12.21 -7.42
C ASP A 96 -7.97 13.17 -6.33
N TYR A 97 -9.19 12.96 -5.82
CA TYR A 97 -9.76 13.80 -4.77
C TYR A 97 -9.14 13.54 -3.38
N THR A 98 -8.78 12.29 -3.06
CA THR A 98 -8.40 11.89 -1.69
C THR A 98 -6.96 11.42 -1.53
N GLY A 99 -6.27 11.09 -2.61
CA GLY A 99 -4.99 10.38 -2.60
C GLY A 99 -5.08 8.89 -2.26
N LEU A 100 -6.28 8.34 -2.04
CA LEU A 100 -6.46 6.92 -1.72
C LEU A 100 -6.25 6.04 -2.95
N THR A 101 -5.46 4.98 -2.80
CA THR A 101 -5.27 3.97 -3.87
C THR A 101 -6.58 3.27 -4.24
N GLU A 102 -6.71 2.80 -5.48
CA GLU A 102 -7.87 2.01 -5.94
C GLU A 102 -8.18 0.81 -5.03
N LYS A 103 -7.14 0.18 -4.46
CA LYS A 103 -7.31 -0.92 -3.50
C LYS A 103 -8.01 -0.45 -2.23
N ALA A 104 -7.59 0.67 -1.65
CA ALA A 104 -8.21 1.23 -0.46
C ALA A 104 -9.67 1.62 -0.72
N ILE A 105 -9.95 2.24 -1.87
CA ILE A 105 -11.30 2.60 -2.32
C ILE A 105 -12.18 1.33 -2.44
N THR A 106 -11.63 0.27 -3.03
CA THR A 106 -12.34 -1.02 -3.17
C THR A 106 -12.65 -1.65 -1.82
N GLU A 107 -11.71 -1.66 -0.88
CA GLU A 107 -11.94 -2.18 0.47
C GLU A 107 -12.99 -1.37 1.24
N LEU A 108 -12.96 -0.03 1.14
CA LEU A 108 -14.01 0.83 1.69
C LEU A 108 -15.38 0.49 1.09
N ASN A 109 -15.45 0.32 -0.23
CA ASN A 109 -16.71 -0.01 -0.90
C ASN A 109 -17.26 -1.39 -0.48
N LYS A 110 -16.40 -2.38 -0.20
CA LYS A 110 -16.83 -3.69 0.32
C LYS A 110 -17.55 -3.60 1.67
N LEU A 111 -17.31 -2.56 2.45
CA LEU A 111 -18.04 -2.35 3.71
C LEU A 111 -19.52 -2.01 3.47
N THR A 112 -19.92 -1.60 2.27
CA THR A 112 -21.32 -1.24 1.98
C THR A 112 -22.24 -2.45 1.78
N THR A 113 -21.70 -3.63 1.44
CA THR A 113 -22.48 -4.79 0.95
C THR A 113 -22.95 -5.74 2.06
N TYR A 114 -22.48 -5.59 3.29
CA TYR A 114 -22.86 -6.44 4.43
C TYR A 114 -23.82 -5.70 5.37
N HIS A 115 -24.78 -6.38 6.00
CA HIS A 115 -25.69 -5.74 6.97
C HIS A 115 -24.93 -5.10 8.16
N ILE A 116 -23.91 -5.79 8.69
CA ILE A 116 -22.96 -5.24 9.67
C ILE A 116 -22.09 -4.13 9.05
N GLY A 117 -21.87 -4.22 7.75
CA GLY A 117 -21.12 -3.26 6.96
C GLY A 117 -21.69 -1.84 7.01
N LYS A 118 -23.01 -1.67 6.99
CA LYS A 118 -23.65 -0.35 7.18
C LYS A 118 -23.30 0.28 8.54
N VAL A 119 -23.27 -0.51 9.61
CA VAL A 119 -22.88 -0.03 10.96
C VAL A 119 -21.40 0.30 10.99
N ARG A 120 -20.54 -0.56 10.42
CA ARG A 120 -19.09 -0.30 10.32
C ARG A 120 -18.78 0.96 9.52
N LEU A 121 -19.48 1.17 8.41
CA LEU A 121 -19.33 2.37 7.60
C LEU A 121 -19.80 3.61 8.35
N ALA A 122 -20.91 3.54 9.08
CA ALA A 122 -21.36 4.64 9.93
C ALA A 122 -20.36 4.98 11.05
N ILE A 123 -19.68 3.97 11.61
CA ILE A 123 -18.60 4.18 12.58
C ILE A 123 -17.42 4.88 11.92
N ILE A 124 -16.96 4.41 10.76
CA ILE A 124 -15.84 5.01 10.01
C ILE A 124 -16.18 6.44 9.60
N ASP A 125 -17.38 6.67 9.08
CA ASP A 125 -17.87 7.99 8.69
C ASP A 125 -17.89 8.96 9.87
N TYR A 126 -18.41 8.52 11.02
CA TYR A 126 -18.39 9.32 12.25
C TYR A 126 -16.96 9.64 12.71
N LEU A 127 -16.06 8.65 12.66
CA LEU A 127 -14.66 8.84 13.02
C LEU A 127 -14.00 9.89 12.12
N LEU A 128 -14.09 9.72 10.80
CA LEU A 128 -13.46 10.60 9.82
C LEU A 128 -14.04 12.02 9.84
N SER A 129 -15.35 12.15 10.09
CA SER A 129 -16.04 13.44 10.15
C SER A 129 -15.89 14.14 11.50
N ASN A 130 -15.43 13.44 12.54
CA ASN A 130 -15.18 14.05 13.85
C ASN A 130 -13.82 14.75 13.85
N ALA A 131 -13.84 16.08 13.78
CA ALA A 131 -12.62 16.90 13.72
C ALA A 131 -11.65 16.61 14.88
N TYR A 132 -12.16 16.37 16.10
CA TYR A 132 -11.32 16.05 17.25
C TYR A 132 -10.61 14.69 17.08
N PHE A 133 -11.33 13.69 16.59
CA PHE A 133 -10.73 12.38 16.29
C PHE A 133 -9.69 12.50 15.18
N THR A 134 -10.03 13.15 14.07
CA THR A 134 -9.14 13.23 12.90
C THR A 134 -7.85 13.96 13.25
N VAL A 135 -7.93 15.11 13.95
CA VAL A 135 -6.73 15.83 14.42
C VAL A 135 -5.92 14.96 15.39
N ALA A 136 -6.58 14.35 16.39
CA ALA A 136 -5.87 13.51 17.35
C ALA A 136 -5.21 12.29 16.69
N LEU A 137 -5.85 11.68 15.69
CA LEU A 137 -5.28 10.57 14.93
C LEU A 137 -4.08 11.01 14.10
N THR A 138 -4.21 12.09 13.34
CA THR A 138 -3.13 12.63 12.50
C THR A 138 -1.93 13.04 13.33
N ASP A 139 -2.14 13.74 14.45
CA ASP A 139 -1.07 14.15 15.37
C ASP A 139 -0.32 12.93 15.94
N ARG A 140 -1.05 11.88 16.33
CA ARG A 140 -0.44 10.64 16.85
C ARG A 140 0.34 9.87 15.79
N ILE A 141 -0.17 9.80 14.56
CA ILE A 141 0.55 9.19 13.43
C ILE A 141 1.85 9.96 13.18
N ASN A 142 1.79 11.29 13.13
CA ASN A 142 2.94 12.14 12.87
C ASN A 142 3.99 12.05 13.98
N ASP A 143 3.57 12.10 15.24
CA ASP A 143 4.47 11.97 16.40
C ASP A 143 5.14 10.59 16.39
N PHE A 144 4.37 9.51 16.21
CA PHE A 144 4.94 8.17 16.15
C PHE A 144 5.92 8.00 14.98
N TYR A 145 5.57 8.46 13.78
CA TYR A 145 6.46 8.41 12.62
C TYR A 145 7.76 9.16 12.88
N THR A 146 7.67 10.36 13.47
CA THR A 146 8.82 11.18 13.81
C THR A 146 9.75 10.48 14.81
N LYS A 147 9.20 9.91 15.89
CA LYS A 147 10.01 9.17 16.88
C LYS A 147 10.61 7.90 16.27
N TYR A 148 9.87 7.19 15.44
CA TYR A 148 10.35 6.02 14.71
C TYR A 148 11.52 6.38 13.79
N HIS A 149 11.39 7.45 12.99
CA HIS A 149 12.44 7.94 12.12
C HIS A 149 13.71 8.32 12.89
N PHE A 150 13.58 9.04 14.02
CA PHE A 150 14.74 9.38 14.86
C PHE A 150 15.43 8.17 15.47
N TYR A 151 14.67 7.15 15.85
CA TYR A 151 15.23 5.89 16.33
C TYR A 151 16.01 5.17 15.22
N GLU A 152 15.41 4.98 14.04
CA GLU A 152 16.06 4.25 12.93
C GLU A 152 17.32 4.97 12.42
N THR A 153 17.26 6.29 12.23
CA THR A 153 18.43 7.09 11.83
C THR A 153 19.51 7.10 12.92
N GLY A 154 19.10 7.18 14.18
CA GLY A 154 20.01 7.04 15.32
C GLY A 154 20.70 5.68 15.36
N LYS A 155 19.95 4.59 15.17
CA LYS A 155 20.47 3.23 15.16
C LYS A 155 21.49 3.02 14.04
N VAL A 156 21.21 3.50 12.84
CA VAL A 156 22.15 3.44 11.71
C VAL A 156 23.44 4.17 12.05
N THR A 157 23.32 5.38 12.61
CA THR A 157 24.48 6.21 13.00
C THR A 157 25.30 5.55 14.09
N TYR A 158 24.67 5.07 15.17
CA TYR A 158 25.31 4.35 16.27
C TYR A 158 26.09 3.13 15.78
N LEU A 159 25.49 2.32 14.91
CA LEU A 159 26.14 1.11 14.39
C LEU A 159 27.33 1.42 13.48
N LYS A 160 27.26 2.52 12.73
CA LYS A 160 28.38 3.00 11.90
C LYS A 160 29.53 3.45 12.79
N GLU A 161 29.23 4.33 13.74
CA GLU A 161 30.17 4.89 14.70
C GLU A 161 30.87 3.81 15.54
N LYS A 162 30.09 2.87 16.08
CA LYS A 162 30.63 1.75 16.85
C LYS A 162 31.65 0.93 16.03
N LYS A 163 31.39 0.68 14.75
CA LYS A 163 32.33 -0.03 13.87
C LYS A 163 33.61 0.77 13.60
N GLU A 164 33.50 2.08 13.49
CA GLU A 164 34.67 2.96 13.29
C GLU A 164 35.55 2.97 14.54
N ILE A 165 34.94 3.08 15.73
CA ILE A 165 35.67 2.96 17.01
C ILE A 165 36.33 1.59 17.13
N GLU A 166 35.56 0.52 16.87
CA GLU A 166 36.05 -0.87 16.87
C GLU A 166 37.29 -1.04 15.99
N ALA A 167 37.31 -0.42 14.81
CA ALA A 167 38.43 -0.47 13.89
C ALA A 167 39.67 0.30 14.39
N LEU A 168 39.48 1.42 15.09
CA LEU A 168 40.56 2.25 15.62
C LEU A 168 41.16 1.69 16.91
N THR A 169 40.34 1.12 17.79
CA THR A 169 40.74 0.73 19.14
C THR A 169 40.94 -0.77 19.30
N GLY A 170 40.37 -1.58 18.40
CA GLY A 170 40.30 -3.03 18.58
C GLY A 170 39.45 -3.42 19.79
N ASN A 171 38.51 -2.56 20.22
CA ASN A 171 37.73 -2.68 21.45
C ASN A 171 38.54 -2.60 22.76
N ASP A 172 39.75 -2.05 22.71
CA ASP A 172 40.51 -1.76 23.93
C ASP A 172 39.94 -0.53 24.65
N LEU A 173 39.49 -0.70 25.90
CA LEU A 173 38.87 0.38 26.69
C LEU A 173 39.80 1.58 26.91
N VAL A 174 41.10 1.34 27.11
CA VAL A 174 42.06 2.43 27.36
C VAL A 174 42.18 3.30 26.11
N LYS A 175 42.27 2.67 24.93
CA LYS A 175 42.30 3.40 23.65
C LYS A 175 41.00 4.15 23.34
N ILE A 176 39.85 3.61 23.76
CA ILE A 176 38.56 4.30 23.62
C ILE A 176 38.56 5.59 24.46
N LEU A 177 38.97 5.49 25.73
CA LEU A 177 39.04 6.65 26.64
C LEU A 177 40.06 7.70 26.14
N GLU A 178 41.21 7.28 25.61
CA GLU A 178 42.21 8.18 25.01
C GLU A 178 41.65 8.94 23.79
N LEU A 179 40.85 8.28 22.94
CA LEU A 179 40.20 8.91 21.79
C LEU A 179 39.13 9.93 22.20
N GLU A 180 38.37 9.64 23.26
CA GLU A 180 37.37 10.55 23.82
C GLU A 180 38.04 11.77 24.48
N GLU A 181 39.07 11.58 25.31
CA GLU A 181 39.79 12.66 25.99
C GLU A 181 40.55 13.57 25.01
N SER A 182 41.11 13.00 23.94
CA SER A 182 41.80 13.78 22.91
C SER A 182 40.86 14.61 22.03
N GLY A 183 39.54 14.37 22.11
CA GLY A 183 38.56 15.00 21.22
C GLY A 183 38.68 14.55 19.76
N THR A 184 39.54 13.57 19.47
CA THR A 184 39.73 13.00 18.13
C THR A 184 38.45 12.31 17.65
N TYR A 185 37.65 11.82 18.60
CA TYR A 185 36.38 11.17 18.34
C TYR A 185 35.34 11.56 19.40
N ILE A 186 34.20 12.08 18.96
CA ILE A 186 33.02 12.32 19.80
C ILE A 186 31.86 11.63 19.10
N SER A 187 31.27 10.62 19.74
CA SER A 187 30.10 9.93 19.20
C SER A 187 28.93 10.90 19.08
N THR A 188 28.28 10.93 17.92
CA THR A 188 27.07 11.74 17.73
C THR A 188 25.84 11.11 18.37
N ILE A 189 25.89 9.80 18.63
CA ILE A 189 24.84 9.08 19.35
C ILE A 189 25.43 7.92 20.15
N ASP A 190 25.35 8.01 21.47
CA ASP A 190 25.77 6.92 22.34
C ASP A 190 24.64 5.88 22.58
N ALA A 191 25.00 4.80 23.27
CA ALA A 191 24.05 3.73 23.60
C ALA A 191 22.87 4.20 24.48
N LYS A 192 23.09 5.18 25.36
CA LYS A 192 22.06 5.75 26.24
C LYS A 192 21.08 6.61 25.43
N MET A 193 21.58 7.50 24.57
CA MET A 193 20.78 8.30 23.66
C MET A 193 19.94 7.41 22.73
N LEU A 194 20.51 6.31 22.24
CA LEU A 194 19.77 5.35 21.42
C LEU A 194 18.65 4.66 22.22
N ALA A 195 18.92 4.24 23.47
CA ALA A 195 17.91 3.68 24.37
C ALA A 195 16.79 4.69 24.66
N GLU A 196 17.12 5.95 24.95
CA GLU A 196 16.13 7.02 25.16
C GLU A 196 15.26 7.25 23.91
N ARG A 197 15.83 7.18 22.71
CA ARG A 197 15.04 7.26 21.46
C ARG A 197 14.10 6.06 21.31
N GLN A 198 14.55 4.87 21.67
CA GLN A 198 13.73 3.67 21.67
C GLN A 198 12.54 3.80 22.65
N ASP A 199 12.81 4.20 23.88
CA ASP A 199 11.80 4.39 24.92
C ASP A 199 10.78 5.45 24.51
N ASN A 200 11.23 6.56 23.92
CA ASN A 200 10.34 7.60 23.40
C ASN A 200 9.42 7.09 22.28
N ARG A 201 9.96 6.30 21.34
CA ARG A 201 9.17 5.65 20.28
C ARG A 201 8.13 4.70 20.87
N ASP A 202 8.53 3.86 21.82
CA ASP A 202 7.67 2.83 22.42
C ASP A 202 6.58 3.45 23.31
N ALA A 203 6.92 4.49 24.08
CA ALA A 203 5.95 5.28 24.84
C ALA A 203 4.92 5.97 23.94
N THR A 204 5.36 6.50 22.80
CA THR A 204 4.47 7.15 21.81
C THR A 204 3.52 6.14 21.19
N ARG A 205 4.02 4.95 20.83
CA ARG A 205 3.19 3.83 20.37
C ARG A 205 2.12 3.44 21.39
N PHE A 206 2.51 3.28 22.65
CA PHE A 206 1.58 2.93 23.72
C PHE A 206 0.48 3.98 23.90
N LYS A 207 0.83 5.27 23.86
CA LYS A 207 -0.15 6.38 23.92
C LYS A 207 -1.13 6.33 22.75
N ALA A 208 -0.66 6.04 21.54
CA ALA A 208 -1.52 5.91 20.36
C ALA A 208 -2.48 4.70 20.48
N GLN A 209 -1.98 3.56 20.95
CA GLN A 209 -2.80 2.36 21.21
C GLN A 209 -3.90 2.65 22.24
N LYS A 210 -3.53 3.21 23.39
CA LYS A 210 -4.48 3.55 24.46
C LYS A 210 -5.57 4.51 23.98
N LEU A 211 -5.19 5.55 23.21
CA LEU A 211 -6.15 6.47 22.63
C LEU A 211 -7.15 5.75 21.73
N PHE A 212 -6.67 4.86 20.87
CA PHE A 212 -7.52 4.09 19.96
C PHE A 212 -8.47 3.15 20.71
N ASP A 213 -7.98 2.45 21.73
CA ASP A 213 -8.78 1.58 22.58
C ASP A 213 -9.90 2.36 23.30
N ASP A 214 -9.57 3.52 23.88
CA ASP A 214 -10.53 4.40 24.54
C ASP A 214 -11.62 4.87 23.55
N ILE A 215 -11.25 5.17 22.31
CA ILE A 215 -12.19 5.61 21.26
C ILE A 215 -13.10 4.45 20.85
N LEU A 216 -12.55 3.26 20.63
CA LEU A 216 -13.32 2.07 20.29
C LEU A 216 -14.35 1.75 21.37
N GLU A 217 -13.95 1.79 22.64
CA GLU A 217 -14.84 1.52 23.77
C GLU A 217 -16.00 2.54 23.82
N ARG A 218 -15.69 3.83 23.65
CA ARG A 218 -16.70 4.90 23.63
C ARG A 218 -17.68 4.73 22.47
N LEU A 219 -17.19 4.42 21.28
CA LEU A 219 -18.03 4.19 20.11
C LEU A 219 -18.91 2.96 20.27
N ALA A 220 -18.34 1.85 20.74
CA ALA A 220 -19.10 0.62 20.99
C ALA A 220 -20.25 0.88 21.97
N LYS A 221 -19.98 1.59 23.09
CA LYS A 221 -21.01 1.98 24.06
C LYS A 221 -22.08 2.87 23.43
N TYR A 222 -21.69 3.86 22.62
CA TYR A 222 -22.62 4.78 21.97
C TYR A 222 -23.55 4.06 20.98
N PHE A 223 -22.99 3.29 20.05
CA PHE A 223 -23.77 2.57 19.04
C PHE A 223 -24.58 1.41 19.63
N TYR A 224 -24.09 0.75 20.68
CA TYR A 224 -24.87 -0.25 21.41
C TYR A 224 -26.15 0.37 21.99
N LYS A 225 -26.03 1.47 22.77
CA LYS A 225 -27.18 2.19 23.34
C LYS A 225 -28.16 2.68 22.28
N LYS A 226 -27.64 3.26 21.19
CA LYS A 226 -28.47 3.79 20.10
C LYS A 226 -29.30 2.71 19.39
N ASN A 227 -28.79 1.48 19.34
CA ASN A 227 -29.46 0.36 18.67
C ASN A 227 -30.33 -0.48 19.63
N SER A 228 -29.99 -0.56 20.92
CA SER A 228 -30.79 -1.25 21.93
C SER A 228 -32.03 -0.47 22.38
N GLY A 229 -32.06 0.86 22.21
CA GLY A 229 -33.23 1.70 22.49
C GLY A 229 -34.31 1.71 21.40
N LYS A 230 -34.19 0.91 20.32
CA LYS A 230 -35.16 0.84 19.22
C LYS A 230 -36.07 -0.40 19.25
N THR A 231 -36.03 -1.17 20.33
CA THR A 231 -36.86 -2.38 20.55
C THR A 231 -37.85 -2.19 21.71
N SER A 232 -38.50 -1.03 21.78
CA SER A 232 -39.56 -0.74 22.78
C SER A 232 -40.70 0.02 22.11
#